data_AF-A0A183HN05-F1
#
_entry.id   AF-A0A183HN05-F1
#
_cell.length_a   1.000
_cell.length_b   1.000
_cell.length_c   1.000
_cell.angle_alpha   90.00
_cell.angle_beta   90.00
_cell.angle_gamma   90.00
#
_symmetry.space_group_name_H-M   'P 1'
#
loop_
_entity.id
_entity.type
_entity.pdbx_description
1 polymer ?
#
loop_
_entity_poly.entity_id
_entity_poly.type
_entity_poly.pdbx_seq_one_letter_code
_entity_poly.pdbx_strand_id
1 'polypeptide(L)'
;DVKKCAQDIESAFDIQKGKNDKLINLLNIVVKWSSLLAVKFDKLPSKKLIRNVSHILASYSSKVANVEIFNRHYATKSKEFSAIIYRFMPYYFVIRRADVITRRISVRTLSGRVYCYYLTKHYDTNREASGMHQLFALINHFLTKEKETCRRFLQLAVPHFAYFGN
;
A
#
# COMPACT_ATOMS: atom_id res chain seq x y z
N ASP A 1 20.18 8.13 -15.43
CA ASP A 1 19.28 7.38 -16.33
C ASP A 1 18.91 6.02 -15.75
N VAL A 2 17.65 5.59 -15.90
CA VAL A 2 17.14 4.28 -15.46
C VAL A 2 17.53 3.18 -16.45
N LYS A 3 17.54 3.47 -17.75
CA LYS A 3 17.89 2.48 -18.81
C LYS A 3 19.33 2.00 -18.68
N LYS A 4 20.27 2.93 -18.50
CA LYS A 4 21.68 2.61 -18.23
C LYS A 4 21.84 1.73 -16.98
N CYS A 5 21.07 2.00 -15.92
CA CYS A 5 21.08 1.18 -14.70
C CYS A 5 20.70 -0.28 -14.96
N ALA A 6 19.70 -0.49 -15.81
CA ALA A 6 19.21 -1.83 -16.14
C ALA A 6 20.29 -2.63 -16.87
N GLN A 7 20.95 -2.01 -17.86
CA GLN A 7 22.07 -2.59 -18.58
C GLN A 7 23.26 -2.92 -17.66
N ASP A 8 23.59 -2.00 -16.75
CA ASP A 8 24.67 -2.22 -15.78
C ASP A 8 24.36 -3.41 -14.85
N ILE A 9 23.10 -3.57 -14.43
CA ILE A 9 22.64 -4.72 -13.63
C ILE A 9 22.75 -6.01 -14.42
N GLU A 10 22.24 -6.06 -15.66
CA GLU A 10 22.31 -7.24 -16.52
C GLU A 10 23.76 -7.73 -16.70
N SER A 11 24.69 -6.79 -16.92
CA SER A 11 26.11 -7.12 -17.08
C SER A 11 26.75 -7.69 -15.82
N ALA A 12 26.28 -7.26 -14.64
CA ALA A 12 26.81 -7.68 -13.34
C ALA A 12 26.25 -9.03 -12.89
N PHE A 13 25.04 -9.40 -13.32
CA PHE A 13 24.41 -10.69 -13.01
C PHE A 13 24.78 -11.81 -14.00
N ASP A 14 25.75 -11.60 -14.88
CA ASP A 14 26.23 -12.62 -15.81
C ASP A 14 26.98 -13.75 -15.08
N ILE A 15 26.24 -14.83 -14.78
CA ILE A 15 26.69 -16.00 -14.02
C ILE A 15 27.83 -16.75 -14.74
N GLN A 16 27.97 -16.57 -16.06
CA GLN A 16 29.03 -17.23 -16.83
C GLN A 16 30.41 -16.64 -16.58
N LYS A 17 30.51 -15.44 -16.01
CA LYS A 17 31.79 -14.79 -15.66
C LYS A 17 32.40 -15.25 -14.33
N GLY A 18 31.68 -16.04 -13.51
CA GLY A 18 32.10 -16.39 -12.14
C GLY A 18 32.97 -17.64 -12.01
N LYS A 19 34.11 -17.52 -11.29
CA LYS A 19 34.93 -18.64 -10.76
C LYS A 19 34.26 -19.33 -9.55
N ASN A 20 34.83 -20.45 -9.09
CA ASN A 20 34.33 -21.47 -8.15
C ASN A 20 33.45 -21.02 -6.95
N ASP A 21 33.55 -19.79 -6.43
CA ASP A 21 32.67 -19.23 -5.39
C ASP A 21 31.48 -18.44 -5.96
N LYS A 22 30.69 -19.09 -6.82
CA LYS A 22 29.61 -18.43 -7.59
C LYS A 22 28.50 -17.83 -6.71
N LEU A 23 28.16 -18.49 -5.61
CA LEU A 23 27.08 -18.06 -4.70
C LEU A 23 27.43 -16.84 -3.86
N ILE A 24 28.62 -16.81 -3.26
CA ILE A 24 29.07 -15.69 -2.42
C ILE A 24 29.23 -14.43 -3.29
N ASN A 25 29.79 -14.58 -4.49
CA ASN A 25 29.89 -13.48 -5.44
C ASN A 25 28.52 -12.94 -5.86
N LEU A 26 27.56 -13.83 -6.15
CA LEU A 26 26.20 -13.43 -6.49
C LEU A 26 25.51 -12.71 -5.32
N LEU A 27 25.69 -13.18 -4.09
CA LEU A 27 25.16 -12.53 -2.89
C LEU A 27 25.73 -11.11 -2.72
N ASN A 28 27.05 -10.96 -2.89
CA ASN A 28 27.71 -9.65 -2.80
C ASN A 28 27.19 -8.67 -3.87
N ILE A 29 26.97 -9.18 -5.09
CA ILE A 29 26.40 -8.39 -6.19
C ILE A 29 24.97 -7.96 -5.84
N VAL A 30 24.14 -8.86 -5.31
CA VAL A 30 22.76 -8.55 -4.87
C VAL A 30 22.75 -7.46 -3.78
N VAL A 31 23.58 -7.59 -2.74
CA VAL A 31 23.65 -6.61 -1.64
C VAL A 31 24.15 -5.24 -2.13
N LYS A 32 25.15 -5.24 -3.02
CA LYS A 32 25.63 -4.00 -3.64
C LYS A 32 24.53 -3.33 -4.47
N TRP A 33 23.83 -4.10 -5.31
CA TRP A 33 22.80 -3.53 -6.16
C TRP A 33 21.55 -3.12 -5.39
N SER A 34 21.15 -3.84 -4.34
CA SER A 34 20.01 -3.45 -3.50
C SER A 34 20.24 -2.10 -2.82
N SER A 35 21.43 -1.88 -2.26
CA SER A 35 21.81 -0.59 -1.66
C SER A 35 21.91 0.54 -2.68
N LEU A 36 22.53 0.30 -3.84
CA LEU A 36 22.61 1.29 -4.92
C LEU A 36 21.23 1.67 -5.47
N LEU A 37 20.34 0.68 -5.63
CA LEU A 37 18.96 0.91 -6.08
C LEU A 37 18.17 1.70 -5.05
N ALA A 38 18.35 1.44 -3.75
CA ALA A 38 17.71 2.20 -2.68
C ALA A 38 18.13 3.68 -2.73
N VAL A 39 19.44 3.97 -2.80
CA VAL A 39 19.96 5.34 -2.90
C VAL A 39 19.46 6.04 -4.17
N LYS A 40 19.41 5.31 -5.29
CA LYS A 40 18.92 5.87 -6.55
C LYS A 40 17.43 6.16 -6.50
N PHE A 41 16.64 5.29 -5.87
CA PHE A 41 15.22 5.48 -5.67
C PHE A 41 14.93 6.72 -4.82
N ASP A 42 15.67 6.91 -3.72
CA ASP A 42 15.47 8.05 -2.81
C ASP A 42 15.75 9.41 -3.49
N LYS A 43 16.52 9.43 -4.60
CA LYS A 43 16.75 10.62 -5.44
C LYS A 43 15.63 10.90 -6.44
N LEU A 44 14.74 9.94 -6.72
CA LEU A 44 13.68 10.12 -7.70
C LEU A 44 12.53 10.95 -7.13
N PRO A 45 11.83 11.75 -7.97
CA PRO A 45 10.65 12.47 -7.52
C PRO A 45 9.56 11.48 -7.10
N SER A 46 9.19 11.55 -5.82
CA SER A 46 8.15 10.70 -5.22
C SER A 46 6.76 11.13 -5.65
N LYS A 47 6.51 12.44 -5.81
CA LYS A 47 5.21 13.02 -6.18
C LYS A 47 4.96 12.98 -7.69
N LYS A 48 3.86 12.36 -8.11
CA LYS A 48 3.48 12.21 -9.53
C LYS A 48 1.99 12.46 -9.72
N LEU A 49 1.58 12.85 -10.92
CA LEU A 49 0.18 13.13 -11.25
C LEU A 49 -0.60 11.83 -11.51
N ILE A 50 -1.77 11.67 -10.87
CA ILE A 50 -2.67 10.52 -11.11
C ILE A 50 -3.14 10.49 -12.57
N ARG A 51 -3.39 11.66 -13.17
CA ARG A 51 -3.83 11.78 -14.57
C ARG A 51 -2.91 11.06 -15.56
N ASN A 52 -1.62 10.97 -15.27
CA ASN A 52 -0.64 10.30 -16.14
C ASN A 52 -0.75 8.77 -16.09
N VAL A 53 -1.48 8.21 -15.12
CA VAL A 53 -1.63 6.76 -14.90
C VAL A 53 -3.07 6.31 -15.08
N SER A 54 -4.04 7.11 -14.63
CA SER A 54 -5.46 6.79 -14.77
C SER A 54 -6.29 8.05 -14.98
N HIS A 55 -6.88 8.16 -16.18
CA HIS A 55 -7.83 9.22 -16.50
C HIS A 55 -9.13 9.10 -15.69
N ILE A 56 -9.56 7.87 -15.42
CA ILE A 56 -10.81 7.56 -14.69
C ILE A 56 -10.72 8.10 -13.26
N LEU A 57 -9.67 7.76 -12.52
CA LEU A 57 -9.49 8.25 -11.15
C LEU A 57 -9.31 9.77 -11.11
N ALA A 58 -8.61 10.34 -12.09
CA ALA A 58 -8.39 11.78 -12.17
C ALA A 58 -9.67 12.58 -12.47
N SER A 59 -10.64 11.97 -13.16
CA SER A 59 -11.90 12.62 -13.56
C SER A 59 -13.08 12.25 -12.65
N TYR A 60 -12.88 11.34 -11.70
CA TYR A 60 -13.94 10.91 -10.80
C TYR A 60 -14.45 12.07 -9.93
N SER A 61 -15.77 12.14 -9.80
CA SER A 61 -16.49 13.03 -8.88
C SER A 61 -17.68 12.28 -8.29
N SER A 62 -18.10 12.64 -7.07
CA SER A 62 -19.34 12.11 -6.47
C SER A 62 -20.58 12.32 -7.35
N LYS A 63 -20.57 13.31 -8.25
CA LYS A 63 -21.65 13.54 -9.22
C LYS A 63 -21.81 12.39 -10.23
N VAL A 64 -20.71 11.69 -10.54
CA VAL A 64 -20.71 10.57 -11.49
C VAL A 64 -21.23 9.30 -10.81
N ALA A 65 -20.77 9.04 -9.58
CA ALA A 65 -21.22 7.93 -8.77
C ALA A 65 -20.99 8.19 -7.29
N ASN A 66 -21.97 7.88 -6.44
CA ASN A 66 -21.85 7.94 -4.98
C ASN A 66 -21.21 6.66 -4.46
N VAL A 67 -19.87 6.63 -4.45
CA VAL A 67 -19.09 5.48 -3.99
C VAL A 67 -18.65 5.72 -2.55
N GLU A 68 -18.90 4.77 -1.67
CA GLU A 68 -18.40 4.84 -0.29
C GLU A 68 -16.88 4.68 -0.26
N ILE A 69 -16.25 5.31 0.73
CA ILE A 69 -14.81 5.23 0.95
C ILE A 69 -14.41 3.78 1.22
N PHE A 70 -13.18 3.40 0.85
CA PHE A 70 -12.63 2.08 1.10
C PHE A 70 -12.37 1.88 2.60
N ASN A 71 -13.43 1.57 3.33
CA ASN A 71 -13.33 1.13 4.70
C ASN A 71 -14.09 -0.18 4.84
N ARG A 72 -13.36 -1.26 5.15
CA ARG A 72 -13.97 -2.48 5.63
C ARG A 72 -14.34 -2.24 7.09
N HIS A 73 -15.61 -1.97 7.38
CA HIS A 73 -16.10 -1.94 8.76
C HIS A 73 -16.92 -3.21 9.01
N TYR A 74 -16.55 -3.95 10.07
CA TYR A 74 -17.39 -5.01 10.66
C TYR A 74 -18.44 -4.45 11.62
N ALA A 75 -18.32 -3.17 11.99
CA ALA A 75 -19.30 -2.51 12.83
C ALA A 75 -20.44 -1.94 11.97
N THR A 76 -21.66 -2.30 12.32
CA THR A 76 -22.93 -1.79 11.77
C THR A 76 -23.04 -0.29 12.06
N LYS A 77 -22.42 0.54 11.21
CA LYS A 77 -22.74 1.98 11.19
C LYS A 77 -24.06 2.18 10.47
N SER A 78 -24.87 3.13 10.93
CA SER A 78 -26.02 3.56 10.14
C SER A 78 -25.53 4.12 8.80
N LYS A 79 -26.24 3.78 7.73
CA LYS A 79 -25.92 4.19 6.35
C LYS A 79 -25.80 5.72 6.20
N GLU A 80 -26.47 6.46 7.07
CA GLU A 80 -26.52 7.92 7.12
C GLU A 80 -25.16 8.58 7.43
N PHE A 81 -24.21 7.86 8.03
CA PHE A 81 -22.87 8.39 8.32
C PHE A 81 -21.76 7.76 7.47
N SER A 82 -22.11 7.16 6.33
CA SER A 82 -21.10 6.61 5.43
C SER A 82 -20.31 7.72 4.75
N ALA A 83 -18.98 7.56 4.73
CA ALA A 83 -18.11 8.56 4.14
C ALA A 83 -18.03 8.32 2.63
N ILE A 84 -18.66 9.18 1.84
CA ILE A 84 -18.69 9.06 0.38
C ILE A 84 -17.46 9.73 -0.23
N ILE A 85 -16.88 9.09 -1.23
CA ILE A 85 -15.77 9.62 -2.03
C ILE A 85 -16.26 10.85 -2.82
N TYR A 86 -15.63 11.99 -2.58
CA TYR A 86 -15.88 13.21 -3.35
C TYR A 86 -15.01 13.28 -4.61
N ARG A 87 -13.70 13.06 -4.44
CA ARG A 87 -12.71 13.02 -5.52
C ARG A 87 -11.41 12.35 -5.08
N PHE A 88 -10.65 11.84 -6.04
CA PHE A 88 -9.25 11.47 -5.82
C PHE A 88 -8.37 12.73 -5.86
N MET A 89 -7.32 12.78 -5.03
CA MET A 89 -6.36 13.87 -5.08
C MET A 89 -5.52 13.78 -6.35
N PRO A 90 -5.13 14.90 -6.97
CA PRO A 90 -4.47 14.89 -8.28
C PRO A 90 -3.07 14.26 -8.26
N TYR A 91 -2.46 14.10 -7.10
CA TYR A 91 -1.13 13.54 -6.93
C TYR A 91 -1.16 12.22 -6.16
N TYR A 92 -0.30 11.29 -6.57
CA TYR A 92 0.08 10.13 -5.80
C TYR A 92 1.58 10.18 -5.49
N PHE A 93 1.99 9.41 -4.49
CA PHE A 93 3.38 9.33 -4.06
C PHE A 93 3.91 7.93 -4.28
N VAL A 94 5.09 7.79 -4.88
CA VAL A 94 5.87 6.55 -4.86
C VAL A 94 6.80 6.63 -3.66
N ILE A 95 6.68 5.69 -2.74
CA ILE A 95 7.41 5.69 -1.47
C ILE A 95 8.06 4.33 -1.24
N ARG A 96 9.12 4.31 -0.45
CA ARG A 96 9.77 3.09 0.04
C ARG A 96 9.53 2.99 1.55
N ARG A 97 8.95 1.88 2.00
CA ARG A 97 8.66 1.61 3.42
C ARG A 97 9.06 0.18 3.75
N ALA A 98 9.92 0.00 4.75
CA ALA A 98 10.47 -1.32 5.12
C ALA A 98 10.95 -2.12 3.89
N ASP A 99 11.73 -1.45 3.04
CA ASP A 99 12.30 -1.98 1.79
C ASP A 99 11.30 -2.42 0.71
N VAL A 100 10.01 -2.12 0.89
CA VAL A 100 8.99 -2.30 -0.13
C VAL A 100 8.64 -0.95 -0.77
N ILE A 101 8.65 -0.91 -2.10
CA ILE A 101 8.20 0.26 -2.87
C ILE A 101 6.69 0.14 -3.10
N THR A 102 5.94 1.15 -2.65
CA THR A 102 4.48 1.22 -2.80
C THR A 102 4.03 2.58 -3.32
N ARG A 103 2.81 2.64 -3.87
CA ARG A 103 2.18 3.90 -4.28
C ARG A 103 1.15 4.31 -3.23
N ARG A 104 1.28 5.51 -2.69
CA ARG A 104 0.28 6.11 -1.80
C ARG A 104 -0.63 7.05 -2.58
N ILE A 105 -1.93 6.76 -2.59
CA ILE A 105 -2.98 7.65 -3.13
C ILE A 105 -3.73 8.31 -1.99
N SER A 106 -4.33 9.48 -2.26
CA SER A 106 -5.17 10.19 -1.30
C SER A 106 -6.54 10.46 -1.90
N VAL A 107 -7.57 10.29 -1.07
CA VAL A 107 -8.97 10.38 -1.45
C VAL A 107 -9.67 11.36 -0.51
N ARG A 108 -10.38 12.35 -1.07
CA ARG A 108 -11.18 13.28 -0.29
C ARG A 108 -12.63 12.81 -0.26
N THR A 109 -13.25 12.85 0.91
CA THR A 109 -14.67 12.54 1.10
C THR A 109 -15.53 13.79 1.03
N LEU A 110 -16.86 13.62 0.91
CA LEU A 110 -17.82 14.74 0.94
C LEU A 110 -17.73 15.57 2.23
N SER A 111 -17.40 14.92 3.35
CA SER A 111 -17.13 15.59 4.63
C SER A 111 -15.84 16.43 4.66
N GLY A 112 -15.07 16.46 3.56
CA GLY A 112 -13.80 17.19 3.46
C GLY A 112 -12.58 16.45 4.02
N ARG A 113 -12.78 15.34 4.76
CA ARG A 113 -11.69 14.49 5.27
C ARG A 113 -10.89 13.87 4.13
N VAL A 114 -9.60 13.66 4.36
CA VAL A 114 -8.68 13.04 3.39
C VAL A 114 -8.16 11.73 3.94
N TYR A 115 -8.39 10.65 3.19
CA TYR A 115 -7.94 9.30 3.49
C TYR A 115 -6.76 8.95 2.60
N CYS A 116 -5.75 8.30 3.17
CA CYS A 116 -4.54 7.88 2.46
C CYS A 116 -4.49 6.36 2.38
N TYR A 117 -4.29 5.83 1.17
CA TYR A 117 -4.22 4.41 0.90
C TYR A 117 -2.88 4.04 0.28
N TYR A 118 -2.32 2.92 0.70
CA TYR A 118 -1.13 2.34 0.12
C TYR A 118 -1.54 1.21 -0.82
N LEU A 119 -1.13 1.32 -2.07
CA LEU A 119 -1.40 0.35 -3.11
C LEU A 119 -0.29 -0.70 -3.07
N THR A 120 -0.63 -1.87 -2.57
CA THR A 120 0.27 -3.03 -2.53
C THR A 120 -0.21 -4.05 -3.53
N LYS A 121 0.68 -4.49 -4.43
CA LYS A 121 0.40 -5.64 -5.28
C LYS A 121 0.74 -6.89 -4.48
N HIS A 122 -0.27 -7.62 -4.04
CA HIS A 122 -0.09 -8.96 -3.49
C HIS A 122 -0.06 -9.96 -4.64
N TYR A 123 0.99 -10.77 -4.68
CA TYR A 123 1.14 -11.85 -5.66
C TYR A 123 0.57 -13.17 -5.15
N ASP A 124 0.34 -13.25 -3.84
CA ASP A 124 -0.25 -14.40 -3.21
C ASP A 124 -1.78 -14.27 -3.24
N THR A 125 -2.45 -15.23 -3.85
CA THR A 125 -3.91 -15.33 -3.93
C THR A 125 -4.52 -15.73 -2.58
N ASN A 126 -3.69 -16.18 -1.63
CA ASN A 126 -4.18 -16.69 -0.37
C ASN A 126 -4.62 -15.55 0.56
N ARG A 127 -5.94 -15.36 0.67
CA ARG A 127 -6.58 -14.29 1.47
C ARG A 127 -6.51 -14.54 2.97
N GLU A 128 -5.67 -15.47 3.45
CA GLU A 128 -5.60 -15.89 4.86
C GLU A 128 -5.34 -14.72 5.82
N ALA A 129 -4.44 -13.81 5.44
CA ALA A 129 -4.19 -12.60 6.21
C ALA A 129 -5.47 -11.79 6.43
N SER A 130 -6.41 -11.79 5.48
CA SER A 130 -7.67 -11.09 5.65
C SER A 130 -8.48 -11.68 6.80
N GLY A 131 -8.49 -13.00 7.02
CA GLY A 131 -9.24 -13.66 8.11
C GLY A 131 -8.75 -13.27 9.51
N MET A 132 -7.43 -13.23 9.72
CA MET A 132 -6.85 -12.84 11.00
C MET A 132 -7.23 -11.41 11.42
N HIS A 133 -7.22 -10.46 10.47
CA HIS A 133 -7.64 -9.08 10.76
C HIS A 133 -9.12 -8.99 11.13
N GLN A 134 -9.98 -9.84 10.56
CA GLN A 134 -11.40 -9.91 10.94
C GLN A 134 -11.54 -10.42 12.36
N LEU A 135 -10.78 -11.46 12.71
CA LEU A 135 -10.77 -11.99 14.07
C LEU A 135 -10.32 -10.92 15.08
N PHE A 136 -9.25 -10.17 14.80
CA PHE A 136 -8.84 -9.09 15.70
C PHE A 136 -9.89 -7.97 15.80
N ALA A 137 -10.59 -7.65 14.71
CA ALA A 137 -11.70 -6.70 14.75
C ALA A 137 -12.88 -7.22 15.60
N LEU A 138 -13.17 -8.52 15.55
CA LEU A 138 -14.17 -9.18 16.38
C LEU A 138 -13.76 -9.21 17.86
N ILE A 139 -12.49 -9.49 18.15
CA ILE A 139 -11.95 -9.39 19.51
C ILE A 139 -12.12 -7.97 20.05
N ASN A 140 -11.79 -6.94 19.26
CA ASN A 140 -12.04 -5.55 19.63
C ASN A 140 -13.51 -5.29 19.97
N HIS A 141 -14.47 -5.89 19.24
CA HIS A 141 -15.87 -5.78 19.59
C HIS A 141 -16.16 -6.33 21.00
N PHE A 142 -15.68 -7.52 21.32
CA PHE A 142 -15.87 -8.12 22.64
C PHE A 142 -15.17 -7.34 23.76
N LEU A 143 -13.98 -6.79 23.51
CA LEU A 143 -13.26 -5.94 24.48
C LEU A 143 -14.06 -4.69 24.88
N THR A 144 -14.96 -4.18 24.02
CA THR A 144 -15.85 -3.07 24.40
C THR A 144 -17.04 -3.47 25.27
N LYS A 145 -17.36 -4.77 25.32
CA LYS A 145 -18.48 -5.32 26.13
C LYS A 145 -18.06 -5.61 27.57
N GLU A 146 -16.78 -5.89 27.79
CA GLU A 146 -16.22 -6.16 29.11
C GLU A 146 -15.87 -4.87 29.86
N LYS A 147 -16.29 -4.75 31.13
CA LYS A 147 -16.19 -3.52 31.93
C LYS A 147 -14.74 -3.06 32.10
N GLU A 148 -13.85 -3.96 32.51
CA GLU A 148 -12.46 -3.60 32.82
C GLU A 148 -11.65 -3.23 31.58
N THR A 149 -11.90 -3.87 30.46
CA THR A 149 -11.22 -3.57 29.19
C THR A 149 -11.77 -2.29 28.56
N CYS A 150 -13.09 -2.10 28.59
CA CYS A 150 -13.74 -0.90 28.06
C CYS A 150 -13.35 0.36 28.85
N ARG A 151 -13.34 0.29 30.20
CA ARG A 151 -12.88 1.41 31.05
C ARG A 151 -11.43 1.81 30.78
N ARG A 152 -10.60 0.86 30.34
CA ARG A 152 -9.18 1.07 29.97
C ARG A 152 -8.99 1.39 28.49
N PHE A 153 -10.08 1.44 27.70
CA PHE A 153 -10.05 1.62 26.26
C PHE A 153 -9.12 0.61 25.55
N LEU A 154 -9.09 -0.64 26.03
CA LEU A 154 -8.25 -1.68 25.45
C LEU A 154 -8.73 -2.02 24.04
N GLN A 155 -7.87 -1.78 23.04
CA GLN A 155 -8.15 -2.10 21.65
C GLN A 155 -6.86 -2.55 20.94
N LEU A 156 -6.97 -3.59 20.13
CA LEU A 156 -5.94 -4.02 19.19
C LEU A 156 -5.91 -3.06 17.99
N ALA A 157 -4.72 -2.67 17.56
CA ALA A 157 -4.56 -1.90 16.32
C ALA A 157 -4.75 -2.82 15.11
N VAL A 158 -5.93 -2.77 14.50
CA VAL A 158 -6.24 -3.59 13.31
C VAL A 158 -6.05 -2.76 12.04
N PRO A 159 -5.13 -3.11 11.14
CA PRO A 159 -4.99 -2.44 9.85
C PRO A 159 -6.21 -2.68 8.94
N HIS A 160 -6.54 -1.67 8.15
CA HIS A 160 -7.67 -1.70 7.23
C HIS A 160 -7.19 -2.01 5.81
N PHE A 161 -7.74 -3.05 5.19
CA PHE A 161 -7.43 -3.45 3.82
C PHE A 161 -8.68 -3.47 2.95
N ALA A 162 -8.51 -3.05 1.70
CA ALA A 162 -9.47 -3.25 0.63
C ALA A 162 -8.77 -4.05 -0.47
N TYR A 163 -9.31 -5.21 -0.80
CA TYR A 163 -8.79 -6.08 -1.85
C TYR A 163 -9.58 -5.82 -3.14
N PHE A 164 -8.87 -5.63 -4.24
CA PHE A 164 -9.44 -5.41 -5.56
C PHE A 164 -8.85 -6.43 -6.53
N GLY A 165 -9.71 -7.06 -7.34
CA GLY A 165 -9.31 -8.13 -8.25
C GLY A 165 -9.17 -9.50 -7.57
N ASN A 166 -8.74 -10.48 -8.37
CA ASN A 166 -8.38 -11.83 -7.93
C ASN A 166 -6.86 -11.98 -7.89
#